data_AF-A0A914EPI4-F1
#
_entry.id   AF-A0A914EPI4-F1
#
_cell.length_a   1.000
_cell.length_b   1.000
_cell.length_c   1.000
_cell.angle_alpha   90.00
_cell.angle_beta   90.00
_cell.angle_gamma   90.00
#
_symmetry.space_group_name_H-M   'P 1'
#
loop_
_entity.id
_entity.type
_entity.pdbx_description
1 polymer ?
#
loop_
_entity_poly.entity_id
_entity_poly.type
_entity_poly.pdbx_seq_one_letter_code
_entity_poly.pdbx_strand_id
1 'polypeptide(L)'
;RSDYSDDAEEHMPLITNLPPGIAPLKRRRKRTNLDNEQKAALDACFIENCRPDHTQMSEIAHKLNLDHDVVRVWFCNRRQKLRKE
;
A
#
# COMPACT_ATOMS: atom_id res chain seq x y z
N ARG A 1 -39.99 -0.20 -13.03
CA ARG A 1 -39.79 -1.19 -14.10
C ARG A 1 -39.13 -0.47 -15.26
N SER A 2 -37.98 -0.99 -15.67
CA SER A 2 -37.08 -0.51 -16.73
C SER A 2 -36.37 0.82 -16.45
N ASP A 3 -35.06 0.95 -16.63
CA ASP A 3 -34.09 0.02 -17.23
C ASP A 3 -32.68 0.33 -16.70
N TYR A 4 -31.86 -0.70 -16.60
CA TYR A 4 -30.44 -0.59 -16.30
C TYR A 4 -29.78 0.38 -17.31
N SER A 5 -29.00 1.36 -16.84
CA SER A 5 -27.95 1.96 -17.66
C SER A 5 -26.61 1.53 -17.08
N ASP A 6 -26.11 0.49 -17.75
CA ASP A 6 -24.73 0.12 -17.95
C ASP A 6 -23.86 1.36 -18.25
N ASP A 7 -22.88 1.64 -17.41
CA ASP A 7 -21.65 2.32 -17.83
C ASP A 7 -20.53 1.71 -16.99
N ALA A 8 -20.15 0.51 -17.42
CA ALA A 8 -18.98 -0.20 -16.95
C ALA A 8 -17.71 0.61 -17.25
N GLU A 9 -16.79 0.59 -16.27
CA GLU A 9 -15.34 0.47 -16.41
C GLU A 9 -14.59 1.27 -17.52
N GLU A 10 -13.41 1.75 -17.12
CA GLU A 10 -12.34 2.25 -18.01
C GLU A 10 -12.52 3.62 -18.67
N HIS A 11 -11.93 4.65 -18.03
CA HIS A 11 -10.79 5.32 -18.64
C HIS A 11 -10.18 6.31 -17.64
N MET A 12 -9.24 5.81 -16.81
CA MET A 12 -8.14 6.69 -16.39
C MET A 12 -7.53 7.23 -17.68
N PRO A 13 -7.43 8.57 -17.87
CA PRO A 13 -7.02 9.12 -19.15
C PRO A 13 -5.63 8.58 -19.48
N LEU A 14 -5.54 7.88 -20.61
CA LEU A 14 -4.30 7.42 -21.18
C LEU A 14 -3.41 8.66 -21.36
N ILE A 15 -2.23 8.63 -20.75
CA ILE A 15 -1.23 9.69 -20.87
C ILE A 15 -0.65 9.61 -22.29
N THR A 16 -1.40 10.07 -23.29
CA THR A 16 -0.91 10.24 -24.66
C THR A 16 -0.21 11.59 -24.76
N ASN A 17 1.05 11.53 -25.20
CA ASN A 17 1.95 12.64 -25.57
C ASN A 17 2.67 13.43 -24.47
N LEU A 18 3.57 12.79 -23.69
CA LEU A 18 4.60 13.51 -22.94
C LEU A 18 6.03 13.09 -23.38
N PRO A 19 6.95 14.04 -23.65
CA PRO A 19 8.29 13.77 -24.17
C PRO A 19 9.14 12.82 -23.30
N PRO A 20 10.10 12.08 -23.90
CA PRO A 20 10.90 11.08 -23.21
C PRO A 20 11.91 11.78 -22.29
N GLY A 21 11.57 11.90 -21.00
CA GLY A 21 12.42 12.55 -20.01
C GLY A 21 11.71 12.93 -18.71
N ILE A 22 10.38 12.93 -18.70
CA ILE A 22 9.58 13.23 -17.52
C ILE A 22 8.90 11.93 -17.07
N ALA A 23 9.63 11.10 -16.32
CA ALA A 23 8.98 10.05 -15.55
C ALA A 23 7.91 10.74 -14.66
N PRO A 24 6.66 10.25 -14.62
CA PRO A 24 5.63 10.91 -13.85
C PRO A 24 6.08 10.90 -12.39
N LEU A 25 6.33 12.09 -11.85
CA LEU A 25 6.51 12.32 -10.43
C LEU A 25 5.25 11.81 -9.75
N LYS A 26 5.27 10.53 -9.39
CA LYS A 26 4.22 9.81 -8.68
C LYS A 26 3.96 10.67 -7.45
N ARG A 27 2.86 11.45 -7.48
CA ARG A 27 2.50 12.43 -6.45
C ARG A 27 2.75 11.77 -5.11
N ARG A 28 3.78 12.24 -4.39
CA ARG A 28 4.26 11.58 -3.16
C ARG A 28 3.06 11.47 -2.23
N ARG A 29 2.59 10.25 -1.94
CA ARG A 29 1.52 10.05 -0.95
C ARG A 29 1.96 10.70 0.36
N LYS A 30 1.04 11.38 1.04
CA LYS A 30 1.31 11.95 2.37
C LYS A 30 1.84 10.84 3.26
N ARG A 31 2.89 11.14 4.04
CA ARG A 31 3.44 10.17 4.99
C ARG A 31 2.34 9.80 5.99
N THR A 32 2.17 8.52 6.21
CA THR A 32 1.36 7.99 7.30
C THR A 32 2.22 8.03 8.57
N ASN A 33 1.78 8.79 9.57
CA ASN A 33 2.38 8.71 10.91
C ASN A 33 1.84 7.43 11.56
N LEU A 34 2.75 6.51 11.87
CA LEU A 34 2.41 5.27 12.57
C LEU A 34 2.52 5.52 14.08
N ASP A 35 1.44 5.25 14.79
CA ASP A 35 1.41 5.30 16.25
C ASP A 35 2.24 4.17 16.86
N ASN A 36 2.60 4.32 18.13
CA ASN A 36 3.40 3.32 18.84
C ASN A 36 2.68 1.97 18.94
N GLU A 37 1.36 1.98 19.12
CA GLU A 37 0.53 0.78 19.11
C GLU A 37 0.55 0.08 17.74
N GLN A 38 0.40 0.85 16.65
CA GLN A 38 0.47 0.31 15.29
C GLN A 38 1.85 -0.29 14.98
N LYS A 39 2.95 0.36 15.41
CA LYS A 39 4.30 -0.18 15.26
C LYS A 39 4.48 -1.48 16.04
N ALA A 40 4.05 -1.52 17.29
CA ALA A 40 4.14 -2.70 18.14
C ALA A 40 3.37 -3.88 17.54
N ALA A 41 2.17 -3.64 17.02
CA ALA A 41 1.38 -4.67 16.35
C ALA A 41 2.04 -5.17 15.05
N LEU A 42 2.58 -4.26 14.23
CA LEU A 42 3.34 -4.62 13.02
C LEU A 42 4.60 -5.44 13.35
N ASP A 43 5.31 -5.09 14.43
CA ASP A 43 6.47 -5.84 14.92
C ASP A 43 6.09 -7.23 15.45
N ALA A 44 4.99 -7.35 16.19
CA ALA A 44 4.47 -8.65 16.63
C ALA A 44 4.13 -9.56 15.44
N CYS A 45 3.39 -9.03 14.46
CA CYS A 45 3.10 -9.75 13.22
C CYS A 45 4.36 -10.12 12.43
N PHE A 46 5.41 -9.27 12.47
CA PHE A 46 6.67 -9.55 11.80
C PHE A 46 7.43 -10.71 12.44
N ILE A 47 7.41 -10.83 13.77
CA ILE A 47 8.04 -11.94 14.50
C ILE A 47 7.35 -13.26 14.16
N GLU A 48 6.02 -13.27 14.11
CA GLU A 48 5.25 -14.46 13.73
C GLU A 48 5.40 -14.81 12.25
N ASN A 49 5.36 -13.80 11.38
CA ASN A 49 5.51 -13.98 9.94
C ASN A 49 6.25 -12.80 9.29
N CYS A 50 7.53 -13.02 8.96
CA CYS A 50 8.38 -12.04 8.27
C CYS A 50 7.98 -11.79 6.79
N ARG A 51 7.08 -12.62 6.24
CA ARG A 51 6.58 -12.56 4.85
C ARG A 51 5.07 -12.79 4.82
N PRO A 52 4.28 -11.81 5.29
CA PRO A 52 2.83 -11.90 5.18
C PRO A 52 2.43 -11.94 3.69
N ASP A 53 1.52 -12.84 3.37
CA ASP A 53 0.89 -12.91 2.04
C ASP A 53 -0.06 -11.72 1.82
N HIS A 54 -0.53 -11.51 0.58
CA HIS A 54 -1.43 -10.40 0.21
C HIS A 54 -2.67 -10.32 1.14
N THR A 55 -3.29 -11.46 1.41
CA THR A 55 -4.47 -11.53 2.29
C THR A 55 -4.13 -11.12 3.72
N GLN A 56 -2.99 -11.59 4.24
CA GLN A 56 -2.53 -11.26 5.59
C GLN A 56 -2.16 -9.78 5.72
N MET A 57 -1.51 -9.21 4.71
CA MET A 57 -1.23 -7.77 4.66
C MET A 57 -2.52 -6.95 4.70
N SER A 58 -3.55 -7.38 3.97
CA SER A 58 -4.86 -6.73 3.96
C SER A 58 -5.53 -6.84 5.31
N GLU A 59 -5.47 -7.98 5.98
CA GLU A 59 -6.04 -8.16 7.31
C GLU A 59 -5.35 -7.29 8.36
N ILE A 60 -4.02 -7.20 8.34
CA ILE A 60 -3.23 -6.31 9.21
C ILE A 60 -3.59 -4.84 8.96
N ALA A 61 -3.73 -4.45 7.70
CA ALA A 61 -4.13 -3.10 7.31
C ALA A 61 -5.50 -2.73 7.90
N HIS A 62 -6.50 -3.60 7.76
CA HIS A 62 -7.83 -3.38 8.35
C HIS A 62 -7.78 -3.34 9.89
N LYS A 63 -7.06 -4.26 10.54
CA LYS A 63 -6.92 -4.30 12.00
C LYS A 63 -6.31 -3.04 12.58
N LEU A 64 -5.35 -2.44 11.88
CA LEU A 64 -4.63 -1.23 12.32
C LEU A 64 -5.20 0.07 11.75
N ASN A 65 -6.27 -0.03 10.96
CA ASN A 65 -6.86 1.08 10.20
C ASN A 65 -5.81 1.84 9.37
N LEU A 66 -4.95 1.08 8.68
CA LEU A 66 -3.87 1.56 7.83
C LEU A 66 -4.15 1.20 6.37
N ASP A 67 -3.50 1.91 5.44
CA ASP A 67 -3.48 1.53 4.03
C ASP A 67 -2.64 0.26 3.80
N HIS A 68 -3.12 -0.61 2.91
CA HIS A 68 -2.39 -1.82 2.50
C HIS A 68 -0.97 -1.52 2.01
N ASP A 69 -0.79 -0.44 1.24
CA ASP A 69 0.53 -0.04 0.77
C ASP A 69 1.46 0.45 1.90
N VAL A 70 0.92 0.98 3.00
CA VAL A 70 1.71 1.36 4.18
C VAL A 70 2.25 0.13 4.87
N VAL A 71 1.40 -0.89 5.08
CA VAL A 71 1.80 -2.19 5.64
C VAL A 71 2.86 -2.82 4.75
N ARG A 72 2.64 -2.88 3.43
CA ARG A 72 3.63 -3.40 2.46
C ARG A 72 4.98 -2.71 2.56
N VAL A 73 5.01 -1.38 2.51
CA VAL A 73 6.25 -0.60 2.60
C VAL A 73 6.92 -0.78 3.96
N TRP A 74 6.14 -0.84 5.04
CA TRP A 74 6.65 -1.07 6.38
C TRP A 74 7.38 -2.41 6.48
N PHE A 75 6.77 -3.52 6.01
CA PHE A 75 7.41 -4.84 5.99
C PHE A 75 8.68 -4.86 5.13
N CYS A 76 8.68 -4.17 3.98
CA CYS A 76 9.87 -4.01 3.16
C CYS A 76 11.00 -3.27 3.90
N ASN A 77 10.69 -2.12 4.52
CA ASN A 77 11.64 -1.34 5.28
C ASN A 77 12.15 -2.09 6.52
N ARG A 78 11.28 -2.85 7.19
CA ARG A 78 11.64 -3.66 8.36
C ARG A 78 12.68 -4.72 8.02
N ARG A 79 12.49 -5.43 6.90
CA ARG A 79 13.49 -6.39 6.37
C ARG A 79 14.78 -5.72 5.92
N GLN A 80 14.72 -4.53 5.33
CA GLN A 80 15.92 -3.80 4.95
C GLN A 80 16.74 -3.40 6.18
N LYS A 81 16.08 -2.99 7.28
CA LYS A 81 16.76 -2.70 8.54
C LYS A 81 17.50 -3.93 9.07
N LEU A 82 16.87 -5.11 9.05
CA LEU A 82 17.50 -6.37 9.47
C LEU A 82 18.78 -6.73 8.67
N ARG A 83 18.88 -6.29 7.40
CA ARG A 83 20.03 -6.56 6.54
C ARG A 83 21.16 -5.53 6.66
N LYS A 84 20.89 -4.39 7.31
CA LYS A 84 21.84 -3.28 7.49
C LYS A 84 22.43 -3.23 8.90
N GLU A 85 21.95 -4.08 9.80
CA GLU A 85 22.56 -4.37 11.09
C GLU A 85 23.46 -5.60 10.94
#